data_AF-A0A1M6QDX8-F1
#
_entry.id   AF-A0A1M6QDX8-F1
#
_cell.length_a   1.000
_cell.length_b   1.000
_cell.length_c   1.000
_cell.angle_alpha   90.00
_cell.angle_beta   90.00
_cell.angle_gamma   90.00
#
_symmetry.space_group_name_H-M   'P 1'
#
loop_
_entity.id
_entity.type
_entity.pdbx_description
1 polymer ?
#
loop_
_entity_poly.entity_id
_entity_poly.type
_entity_poly.pdbx_seq_one_letter_code
_entity_poly.pdbx_strand_id
1 'polypeptide(L)' 'MKYTREMLRDKLIIDASTGEPVSEVELLEDRVRIIKKDGSTVEIPLNTLRGKYIKMRLEGGMGDMTGAIYV' A
#
# COMPACT_ATOMS: atom_id res chain seq x y z
N MET A 1 11.49 -0.09 -4.50
CA MET A 1 11.37 -1.44 -3.88
C MET A 1 9.97 -1.98 -4.14
N LYS A 2 9.84 -3.24 -4.58
CA LYS A 2 8.56 -3.86 -4.95
C LYS A 2 8.11 -4.83 -3.87
N TYR A 3 6.83 -4.74 -3.49
CA TYR A 3 6.18 -5.54 -2.47
C TYR A 3 5.05 -6.35 -3.13
N THR A 4 5.19 -7.68 -3.13
CA THR A 4 4.20 -8.59 -3.72
C THR A 4 3.00 -8.79 -2.78
N ARG A 5 1.90 -9.31 -3.32
CA ARG A 5 0.69 -9.66 -2.54
C ARG A 5 0.99 -10.47 -1.28
N GLU A 6 1.95 -11.40 -1.34
CA GLU A 6 2.36 -12.22 -0.19
C GLU A 6 2.99 -11.36 0.92
N MET A 7 3.85 -10.41 0.57
CA MET A 7 4.47 -9.47 1.51
C MET A 7 3.47 -8.47 2.10
N LEU A 8 2.36 -8.23 1.39
CA LEU A 8 1.33 -7.27 1.74
C LEU A 8 0.18 -7.86 2.55
N ARG A 9 0.10 -9.19 2.68
CA ARG A 9 -1.01 -9.91 3.34
C ARG A 9 -1.32 -9.34 4.73
N ASP A 10 -0.28 -9.06 5.52
CA ASP A 10 -0.40 -8.60 6.91
C ASP A 10 -0.20 -7.07 7.05
N LYS A 11 -0.15 -6.36 5.91
CA LYS A 11 0.02 -4.90 5.85
C LYS A 11 -1.30 -4.15 5.75
N LEU A 12 -2.41 -4.85 5.49
CA LEU A 12 -3.75 -4.30 5.40
C LEU A 12 -3.86 -3.06 4.47
N ILE A 13 -3.22 -3.12 3.29
CA ILE A 13 -3.40 -2.12 2.23
C ILE A 13 -4.50 -2.64 1.30
N ILE A 14 -5.67 -2.00 1.36
CA ILE A 14 -6.93 -2.52 0.84
C ILE A 14 -7.46 -1.61 -0.25
N ASP A 15 -7.90 -2.16 -1.37
CA ASP A 15 -8.62 -1.41 -2.38
C ASP A 15 -9.98 -0.94 -1.83
N ALA A 16 -10.20 0.38 -1.81
CA ALA A 16 -11.43 0.98 -1.29
C ALA A 16 -12.69 0.55 -2.06
N SER A 17 -12.55 0.15 -3.33
CA SER A 17 -13.67 -0.21 -4.19
C SER A 17 -14.15 -1.64 -3.98
N THR A 18 -13.24 -2.56 -3.65
CA THR A 18 -13.53 -4.00 -3.56
C THR A 18 -13.44 -4.54 -2.14
N GLY A 19 -12.75 -3.84 -1.23
CA GLY A 19 -12.43 -4.34 0.10
C GLY A 19 -11.37 -5.43 0.11
N GLU A 20 -10.77 -5.76 -1.05
CA GLU A 20 -9.71 -6.77 -1.16
C GLU A 20 -8.31 -6.16 -1.01
N PRO A 21 -7.31 -6.93 -0.54
CA PRO A 21 -5.91 -6.49 -0.56
C PRO A 21 -5.43 -6.19 -1.98
N VAL A 22 -4.61 -5.15 -2.12
CA VAL A 22 -3.99 -4.78 -3.40
C VAL A 22 -3.01 -5.86 -3.88
N SER A 23 -2.78 -5.92 -5.19
CA SER A 23 -1.92 -6.94 -5.79
C SER A 23 -0.45 -6.69 -5.52
N GLU A 24 -0.03 -5.44 -5.64
CA GLU A 24 1.37 -5.06 -5.55
C GLU A 24 1.50 -3.60 -5.13
N VAL A 25 2.60 -3.31 -4.42
CA VAL A 25 2.99 -1.95 -4.09
C VAL A 25 4.44 -1.75 -4.48
N GLU A 26 4.73 -0.66 -5.16
CA GLU A 26 6.06 -0.21 -5.53
C GLU A 26 6.39 1.09 -4.80
N LEU A 27 7.38 1.04 -3.91
CA LEU A 27 7.94 2.21 -3.25
C LEU A 27 9.01 2.82 -4.14
N LEU A 28 8.71 3.99 -4.70
CA LEU A 28 9.62 4.82 -5.48
C LEU A 28 10.24 5.91 -4.60
N GLU A 29 11.17 6.69 -5.15
CA GLU A 29 11.89 7.73 -4.40
C GLU A 29 10.97 8.82 -3.84
N ASP A 30 9.97 9.24 -4.62
CA ASP A 30 9.09 10.38 -4.30
C ASP A 30 7.62 9.99 -4.07
N ARG A 31 7.22 8.75 -4.36
CA ARG A 31 5.84 8.27 -4.32
C ARG A 31 5.73 6.78 -4.03
N VAL A 32 4.52 6.35 -3.69
CA VAL A 32 4.12 4.94 -3.67
C VAL A 32 3.19 4.70 -4.84
N ARG A 33 3.51 3.72 -5.68
CA ARG A 33 2.61 3.20 -6.72
C ARG A 33 1.94 1.94 -6.21
N ILE A 34 0.61 1.89 -6.31
CA ILE A 34 -0.21 0.78 -5.87
C ILE A 34 -0.87 0.18 -7.09
N ILE A 35 -0.78 -1.13 -7.25
CA ILE A 35 -1.38 -1.86 -8.35
C ILE A 35 -2.53 -2.70 -7.77
N LYS A 36 -3.74 -2.40 -8.23
CA LYS A 36 -4.97 -3.09 -7.84
C LYS A 36 -5.10 -4.42 -8.58
N LYS A 37 -6.08 -5.24 -8.17
CA LYS A 37 -6.33 -6.57 -8.76
C LYS A 37 -6.79 -6.51 -10.21
N ASP A 38 -7.49 -5.45 -10.59
CA ASP A 38 -7.92 -5.16 -11.96
C ASP A 38 -6.81 -4.60 -12.87
N GLY A 39 -5.60 -4.42 -12.32
CA GLY A 39 -4.45 -3.83 -13.03
C GLY A 39 -4.44 -2.31 -13.05
N SER A 40 -5.45 -1.63 -12.49
CA SER A 40 -5.42 -0.19 -12.33
C SER A 40 -4.35 0.22 -11.31
N THR A 41 -3.84 1.45 -11.46
CA THR A 41 -2.76 1.96 -10.62
C THR A 41 -3.15 3.26 -9.92
N VAL A 42 -2.68 3.42 -8.68
CA VAL A 42 -2.84 4.64 -7.89
C VAL A 42 -1.45 5.09 -7.45
N GLU A 43 -1.10 6.35 -7.71
CA GLU A 43 0.15 6.94 -7.25
C GLU A 43 -0.10 7.92 -6.10
N ILE A 44 0.62 7.74 -5.00
CA ILE A 44 0.48 8.54 -3.77
C ILE A 44 1.84 9.16 -3.43
N PRO A 45 1.99 10.49 -3.52
CA PRO A 45 3.25 11.15 -3.19
C PRO A 45 3.66 10.95 -1.72
N LEU A 46 4.95 10.71 -1.48
CA LEU A 46 5.52 10.49 -0.13
C LEU A 46 5.60 11.77 0.71
N ASN A 47 5.36 12.95 0.13
CA ASN A 47 5.23 14.18 0.90
C ASN A 47 3.87 14.31 1.59
N THR A 48 2.87 13.52 1.17
CA THR A 48 1.54 13.47 1.81
C THR A 48 1.53 12.59 3.05
N LEU A 49 0.61 12.85 3.99
CA LEU A 49 0.42 11.99 5.16
C LEU A 49 0.16 10.53 4.74
N ARG A 50 -0.73 10.32 3.77
CA ARG A 50 -1.09 8.98 3.28
C ARG A 50 0.12 8.23 2.71
N GLY A 51 0.93 8.88 1.87
CA GLY A 51 2.15 8.30 1.33
C GLY A 51 3.16 7.93 2.42
N LYS A 52 3.37 8.82 3.41
CA LYS A 52 4.24 8.55 4.57
C LYS A 52 3.77 7.34 5.37
N TYR A 53 2.47 7.25 5.67
CA TYR A 53 1.90 6.12 6.40
C TYR A 53 2.07 4.79 5.66
N ILE A 54 1.86 4.79 4.34
CA ILE A 54 2.06 3.58 3.53
C ILE A 54 3.53 3.17 3.56
N LYS A 55 4.46 4.10 3.33
CA LYS A 55 5.91 3.82 3.43
C LYS A 55 6.27 3.25 4.80
N MET A 56 5.84 3.89 5.88
CA MET A 56 6.06 3.40 7.25
C MET A 56 5.49 2.00 7.47
N ARG A 57 4.32 1.68 6.89
CA ARG A 57 3.73 0.33 6.98
C ARG A 57 4.56 -0.71 6.26
N LEU A 58 5.03 -0.39 5.06
CA LEU A 58 5.85 -1.27 4.24
C LEU A 58 7.19 -1.56 4.92
N GLU A 59 7.86 -0.52 5.45
CA GLU A 59 9.18 -0.61 6.09
C GLU A 59 9.13 -1.12 7.54
N GLY A 60 8.12 -0.74 8.33
CA GLY A 60 8.09 -0.93 9.79
C GLY A 60 7.49 -2.24 10.31
N GLY A 61 6.66 -2.95 9.54
CA GLY A 61 6.04 -4.22 10.01
C GLY A 61 4.67 -4.06 10.68
N MET A 62 3.79 -5.05 10.41
CA MET A 62 2.39 -5.31 10.85
C MET A 62 1.35 -4.16 10.81
N GLY A 63 0.26 -4.37 10.05
CA GLY A 63 -0.90 -3.48 9.97
C GLY A 63 -1.83 -3.53 11.20
N ASP A 64 -1.69 -4.54 12.05
CA ASP A 64 -2.65 -4.87 13.13
C ASP A 64 -2.81 -3.77 14.18
N MET A 65 -1.80 -2.91 14.40
CA MET A 65 -1.89 -1.84 15.40
C MET A 65 -2.63 -0.59 14.94
N THR A 66 -2.88 -0.44 13.63
CA THR A 66 -3.26 0.87 13.03
C THR A 66 -4.42 0.80 12.03
N GLY A 67 -5.02 -0.38 11.85
CA GLY A 67 -6.12 -0.58 10.92
C GLY A 67 -5.73 -0.54 9.43
N ALA A 68 -6.70 -0.85 8.58
CA ALA A 68 -6.49 -0.92 7.14
C ALA A 68 -6.24 0.46 6.51
N ILE A 69 -5.31 0.53 5.56
CA ILE A 69 -5.17 1.68 4.66
C ILE A 69 -5.98 1.38 3.41
N TYR A 70 -7.11 2.05 3.26
CA TYR A 70 -7.89 1.99 2.04
C TYR A 70 -7.23 2.85 0.96
N VAL A 71 -7.15 2.37 -0.28
CA VAL A 71 -6.47 2.99 -1.43
C VAL A 71 -7.29 2.98 -2.71
#